data_AF-A0A2N5M7H9-F1
#
_entry.id   AF-A0A2N5M7H9-F1
#
_cell.length_a   1.000
_cell.length_b   1.000
_cell.length_c   1.000
_cell.angle_alpha   90.00
_cell.angle_beta   90.00
_cell.angle_gamma   90.00
#
_symmetry.space_group_name_H-M   'P 1'
#
loop_
_entity.id
_entity.type
_entity.pdbx_description
1 polymer ?
#
loop_
_entity_poly.entity_id
_entity_poly.type
_entity_poly.pdbx_seq_one_letter_code
_entity_poly.pdbx_strand_id
1 'polypeptide(L)'
;MNQAKLDHLTNSFTYNSPLPIRNLDGTIIFTDGHTRAFLYHSRNHSEIPVYWDEDELDEDLYKACLQLCESEGIKVIGDLKNRLLPNDQYEVEWIQKCVAISLELSEKK
;
A
#
# COMPACT_ATOMS: atom_id res chain seq x y z
N MET A 1 -0.04 -7.43 4.04
CA MET A 1 1.25 -7.34 3.31
C MET A 1 1.66 -8.74 2.86
N ASN A 2 2.22 -8.90 1.65
CA ASN A 2 2.65 -10.20 1.15
C ASN A 2 4.04 -10.58 1.69
N GLN A 3 4.15 -11.68 2.43
CA GLN A 3 5.40 -12.15 3.03
C GLN A 3 6.45 -12.51 1.99
N ALA A 4 6.07 -13.22 0.91
CA ALA A 4 7.02 -13.65 -0.11
C ALA A 4 7.66 -12.46 -0.85
N LYS A 5 6.87 -11.41 -1.12
CA LYS A 5 7.41 -10.16 -1.68
C LYS A 5 8.39 -9.48 -0.73
N LEU A 6 8.08 -9.46 0.58
CA LEU A 6 8.95 -8.89 1.59
C LEU A 6 10.29 -9.65 1.66
N ASP A 7 10.26 -10.97 1.69
CA ASP A 7 11.47 -11.81 1.76
C ASP A 7 12.37 -11.61 0.54
N HIS A 8 11.78 -11.59 -0.66
CA HIS A 8 12.50 -11.36 -1.90
C HIS A 8 13.19 -9.99 -1.94
N LEU A 9 12.47 -8.94 -1.50
CA LEU A 9 13.01 -7.58 -1.47
C LEU A 9 14.03 -7.41 -0.35
N THR A 10 13.90 -8.10 0.79
CA THR A 10 14.78 -7.89 1.95
C THR A 10 16.27 -8.02 1.59
N ASN A 11 16.61 -8.94 0.68
CA ASN A 11 17.99 -9.22 0.25
C ASN A 11 18.48 -8.33 -0.91
N SER A 12 17.58 -7.77 -1.70
CA SER A 12 17.89 -6.97 -2.90
C SER A 12 17.55 -5.48 -2.73
N PHE A 13 17.02 -5.10 -1.56
CA PHE A 13 16.56 -3.76 -1.28
C PHE A 13 17.72 -2.77 -1.33
N THR A 14 17.71 -1.94 -2.36
CA THR A 14 18.57 -0.77 -2.46
C THR A 14 17.83 0.45 -1.93
N TYR A 15 18.48 1.15 -1.01
CA TYR A 15 18.04 2.48 -0.58
C TYR A 15 18.18 3.44 -1.77
N ASN A 16 17.31 4.45 -1.85
CA ASN A 16 17.30 5.56 -2.83
C ASN A 16 16.38 5.43 -4.06
N SER A 17 15.56 4.39 -4.18
CA SER A 17 14.44 4.46 -5.14
C SER A 17 13.26 5.22 -4.51
N PRO A 18 12.86 6.38 -5.06
CA PRO A 18 11.76 7.15 -4.51
C PRO A 18 10.44 6.39 -4.65
N LEU A 19 9.53 6.58 -3.69
CA LEU A 19 8.20 5.96 -3.71
C LEU A 19 7.15 6.95 -4.22
N PRO A 20 6.20 6.51 -5.05
CA PRO A 20 5.13 7.37 -5.53
C PRO A 20 4.16 7.71 -4.41
N ILE A 21 3.83 9.00 -4.30
CA ILE A 21 2.85 9.52 -3.36
C ILE A 21 1.81 10.36 -4.08
N ARG A 22 0.61 10.43 -3.53
CA ARG A 22 -0.45 11.33 -4.01
C ARG A 22 -1.14 12.04 -2.86
N ASN A 23 -1.61 13.26 -3.11
CA ASN A 23 -2.50 13.95 -2.20
C ASN A 23 -3.94 13.61 -2.56
N LEU A 24 -4.64 12.96 -1.65
CA LEU A 24 -6.05 12.60 -1.77
C LEU A 24 -6.80 13.30 -0.64
N ASP A 25 -7.61 14.31 -0.98
CA ASP A 25 -8.40 15.11 -0.04
C ASP A 25 -7.59 15.66 1.17
N GLY A 26 -6.34 16.08 0.95
CA GLY A 26 -5.45 16.61 1.99
C GLY A 26 -4.63 15.56 2.74
N THR A 27 -4.81 14.28 2.42
CA THR A 27 -4.01 13.17 2.99
C THR A 27 -2.97 12.71 1.97
N ILE A 28 -1.70 12.65 2.38
CA ILE A 28 -0.63 12.10 1.55
C ILE A 28 -0.60 10.59 1.72
N ILE A 29 -0.73 9.86 0.62
CA ILE A 29 -0.74 8.40 0.57
C ILE A 29 0.32 7.87 -0.37
N PHE A 30 0.73 6.62 -0.18
CA PHE A 30 1.47 5.87 -1.21
C PHE A 30 0.48 5.31 -2.23
N THR A 31 0.78 5.45 -3.51
CA THR A 31 0.00 4.79 -4.58
C THR A 31 0.57 3.41 -4.87
N ASP A 32 1.89 3.24 -4.72
CA ASP A 32 2.58 1.96 -4.77
C ASP A 32 3.83 1.96 -3.86
N GLY A 33 4.51 0.82 -3.75
CA GLY A 33 5.77 0.69 -3.01
C GLY A 33 5.58 0.37 -1.52
N HIS A 34 4.40 -0.07 -1.10
CA HIS A 34 4.08 -0.42 0.29
C HIS A 34 5.09 -1.38 0.94
N THR A 35 5.55 -2.42 0.23
CA THR A 35 6.58 -3.33 0.76
C THR A 35 7.92 -2.63 0.99
N ARG A 36 8.31 -1.69 0.11
CA ARG A 36 9.52 -0.88 0.27
C ARG A 36 9.37 0.15 1.40
N ALA A 37 8.22 0.82 1.51
CA ALA A 37 7.91 1.71 2.62
C ALA A 37 7.99 0.98 3.97
N PHE A 38 7.46 -0.25 4.02
CA PHE A 38 7.55 -1.08 5.22
C PHE A 38 8.99 -1.49 5.55
N LEU A 39 9.83 -1.77 4.55
CA LEU A 39 11.25 -2.06 4.75
C LEU A 39 12.06 -0.85 5.27
N TYR A 40 11.72 0.37 4.85
CA TYR A 40 12.32 1.57 5.44
C TYR A 40 11.93 1.71 6.92
N HIS A 41 10.64 1.52 7.22
CA HIS A 41 10.13 1.58 8.59
C HIS A 41 10.76 0.51 9.49
N SER A 42 10.85 -0.74 9.03
CA SER A 42 11.43 -1.85 9.81
C SER A 42 12.92 -1.70 10.10
N ARG A 43 13.61 -0.85 9.32
CA ARG A 43 15.03 -0.50 9.50
C ARG A 43 15.24 0.84 10.21
N ASN A 44 14.19 1.41 10.81
CA ASN A 44 14.23 2.66 11.57
C ASN A 44 14.73 3.88 10.76
N HIS A 45 14.50 3.92 9.45
CA HIS A 45 14.72 5.14 8.69
C HIS A 45 13.66 6.18 9.05
N SER A 46 14.09 7.39 9.41
CA SER A 46 13.20 8.51 9.74
C SER A 46 12.63 9.19 8.50
N GLU A 47 13.31 9.07 7.36
CA GLU A 47 12.98 9.74 6.11
C GLU A 47 13.20 8.80 4.92
N ILE A 48 12.37 8.96 3.88
CA ILE A 48 12.43 8.17 2.65
C ILE A 48 12.24 9.08 1.45
N PRO A 49 12.89 8.80 0.31
CA PRO A 49 12.68 9.57 -0.92
C PRO A 49 11.28 9.25 -1.50
N VAL A 50 10.58 10.27 -1.98
CA VAL A 50 9.25 10.17 -2.59
C VAL A 50 9.14 11.07 -3.82
N TYR A 51 8.16 10.80 -4.68
CA TYR A 51 7.79 11.66 -5.81
C TYR A 51 6.27 11.73 -5.95
N TRP A 52 5.76 12.83 -6.50
CA TRP A 52 4.33 12.97 -6.79
C TRP A 52 3.94 12.09 -7.96
N ASP A 53 2.96 11.22 -7.72
CA ASP A 53 2.40 10.35 -8.74
C ASP A 53 1.40 11.14 -9.61
N GLU A 54 1.76 11.32 -10.88
CA GLU A 54 1.00 12.07 -11.88
C GLU A 54 0.18 11.15 -12.80
N ASP A 55 0.27 9.83 -12.62
CA ASP A 55 -0.48 8.87 -13.42
C ASP A 55 -1.99 9.02 -13.19
N GLU A 56 -2.81 8.63 -14.18
CA GLU A 56 -4.26 8.58 -14.01
C GLU A 56 -4.62 7.42 -13.06
N LEU A 57 -5.19 7.75 -11.90
CA LEU A 57 -5.57 6.78 -10.88
C LEU A 57 -7.07 6.90 -10.58
N ASP A 58 -7.69 5.77 -10.29
CA ASP A 58 -9.07 5.74 -9.78
C ASP A 58 -9.11 6.22 -8.33
N GLU A 59 -9.32 7.52 -8.15
CA GLU A 59 -9.38 8.14 -6.82
C GLU A 59 -10.46 7.51 -5.93
N ASP A 60 -11.59 7.08 -6.48
CA ASP A 60 -12.68 6.46 -5.72
C ASP A 60 -12.21 5.12 -5.13
N LEU A 61 -11.47 4.33 -5.92
CA LEU A 61 -10.89 3.06 -5.47
C LEU A 61 -9.89 3.27 -4.33
N TYR A 62 -9.00 4.28 -4.46
CA TYR A 62 -8.05 4.59 -3.39
C TYR A 62 -8.76 5.06 -2.12
N LYS A 63 -9.78 5.93 -2.23
CA LYS A 63 -10.59 6.36 -1.07
C LYS A 63 -11.25 5.17 -0.38
N ALA A 64 -11.84 4.26 -1.13
CA ALA A 64 -12.45 3.05 -0.58
C ALA A 64 -11.42 2.13 0.12
N CYS A 65 -10.24 1.95 -0.48
CA CYS A 65 -9.17 1.17 0.14
C CYS A 65 -8.65 1.81 1.44
N LEU A 66 -8.54 3.15 1.50
CA LEU A 66 -8.16 3.87 2.72
C LEU A 66 -9.22 3.75 3.81
N GLN A 67 -10.51 3.82 3.45
CA GLN A 67 -11.60 3.61 4.40
C GLN A 67 -11.56 2.20 5.00
N LEU A 68 -11.27 1.18 4.18
CA LEU A 68 -11.08 -0.18 4.67
C LEU A 68 -9.90 -0.26 5.64
N CYS A 69 -8.74 0.30 5.27
CA CYS A 69 -7.58 0.39 6.16
C CYS A 69 -7.93 1.08 7.49
N GLU A 70 -8.64 2.21 7.46
CA GLU A 70 -9.05 2.92 8.67
C GLU A 70 -9.98 2.08 9.56
N SER A 71 -10.97 1.40 8.95
CA SER A 71 -11.88 0.51 9.67
C SER A 71 -11.16 -0.67 10.33
N GLU A 72 -10.04 -1.11 9.75
CA GLU A 72 -9.18 -2.16 10.29
C GLU A 72 -8.13 -1.62 11.28
N GLY A 73 -8.06 -0.30 11.50
CA GLY A 73 -7.06 0.33 12.36
C GLY A 73 -5.66 0.42 11.75
N ILE A 74 -5.55 0.41 10.42
CA ILE A 74 -4.31 0.61 9.66
C ILE A 74 -4.25 2.09 9.23
N LYS A 75 -3.34 2.86 9.84
CA LYS A 75 -3.18 4.30 9.58
C LYS A 75 -1.77 4.65 9.11
N VAL A 76 -0.78 3.90 9.55
CA VAL A 76 0.62 4.09 9.18
C VAL A 76 1.23 2.79 8.69
N ILE A 77 2.33 2.89 7.94
CA ILE A 77 2.98 1.71 7.35
C ILE A 77 3.42 0.69 8.42
N GLY A 78 3.73 1.15 9.64
CA GLY A 78 4.08 0.29 10.77
C GLY A 78 2.97 -0.64 11.25
N ASP A 79 1.70 -0.28 11.02
CA ASP A 79 0.54 -1.11 11.42
C ASP A 79 0.48 -2.43 10.63
N LEU A 80 1.20 -2.50 9.50
CA LEU A 80 1.32 -3.72 8.69
C LEU A 80 2.26 -4.77 9.29
N LYS A 81 3.02 -4.45 10.36
CA LYS A 81 4.00 -5.35 10.97
C LYS A 81 3.41 -6.69 11.41
N ASN A 82 2.19 -6.67 11.93
CA ASN A 82 1.49 -7.86 12.40
C ASN A 82 0.49 -8.42 11.37
N ARG A 83 0.53 -7.92 10.13
CA ARG A 83 -0.40 -8.25 9.03
C ARG A 83 0.34 -8.79 7.80
N LEU A 84 1.37 -9.59 8.07
CA LEU A 84 2.13 -10.32 7.06
C LEU A 84 1.41 -11.63 6.75
N LEU A 85 1.02 -11.78 5.49
CA LEU A 85 0.22 -12.90 5.00
C LEU A 85 1.05 -13.73 4.03
N PRO A 86 0.92 -15.08 4.09
CA PRO A 86 1.30 -15.97 2.98
C PRO A 86 0.68 -15.53 1.65
N ASN A 87 1.30 -15.90 0.53
CA ASN A 87 0.90 -15.40 -0.80
C ASN A 87 -0.55 -15.72 -1.17
N ASP A 88 -1.00 -16.93 -0.87
CA ASP A 88 -2.38 -17.40 -1.07
C ASP A 88 -3.38 -16.59 -0.24
N GLN A 89 -3.07 -16.31 1.03
CA GLN A 89 -3.91 -15.49 1.88
C GLN A 89 -3.92 -14.02 1.45
N TYR A 90 -2.78 -13.49 1.04
CA TYR A 90 -2.68 -12.12 0.52
C TYR A 90 -3.53 -11.92 -0.73
N GLU A 91 -3.57 -12.91 -1.63
CA GLU A 91 -4.40 -12.88 -2.82
C GLU A 91 -5.88 -12.69 -2.46
N VAL A 92 -6.38 -13.44 -1.47
CA VAL A 92 -7.79 -13.38 -1.05
C VAL A 92 -8.07 -12.13 -0.21
N GLU A 93 -7.26 -11.90 0.82
CA GLU A 93 -7.52 -10.88 1.84
C GLU A 93 -7.26 -9.45 1.35
N TRP A 94 -6.51 -9.29 0.26
CA TRP A 94 -6.17 -7.98 -0.29
C TRP A 94 -6.52 -7.86 -1.77
N ILE A 95 -5.95 -8.69 -2.65
CA ILE A 95 -6.12 -8.52 -4.11
C ILE A 95 -7.57 -8.69 -4.53
N GLN A 96 -8.21 -9.78 -4.12
CA GLN A 96 -9.61 -10.04 -4.46
C GLN A 96 -10.57 -9.01 -3.85
N LYS A 97 -10.31 -8.54 -2.62
CA LYS A 97 -11.10 -7.46 -2.01
C LYS A 97 -10.98 -6.15 -2.80
N CYS A 98 -9.76 -5.75 -3.17
CA CYS A 98 -9.56 -4.56 -4.00
C CYS A 98 -10.25 -4.68 -5.36
N VAL A 99 -10.19 -5.85 -6.01
CA VAL A 99 -10.90 -6.10 -7.27
C VAL A 99 -12.41 -6.01 -7.09
N ALA A 100 -12.96 -6.59 -6.02
CA ALA A 100 -14.39 -6.50 -5.72
C ALA A 100 -14.85 -5.06 -5.51
N ILE A 101 -14.09 -4.26 -4.75
CA ILE A 101 -14.35 -2.82 -4.57
C ILE A 101 -14.33 -2.08 -5.93
N SER A 102 -13.33 -2.35 -6.77
CA SER A 102 -13.23 -1.73 -8.09
C SER A 102 -14.44 -2.05 -8.98
N LEU A 103 -14.90 -3.31 -8.98
CA LEU A 103 -16.10 -3.72 -9.70
C LEU A 103 -17.35 -3.02 -9.16
N GLU A 104 -17.56 -3.01 -7.84
CA GLU A 104 -18.71 -2.34 -7.22
C GLU A 104 -18.76 -0.83 -7.52
N LEU A 105 -17.60 -0.16 -7.63
CA LEU A 105 -17.52 1.25 -8.02
C LEU A 105 -17.83 1.45 -9.50
N SER A 106 -17.43 0.52 -10.36
CA SER A 106 -17.73 0.57 -11.80
C SER A 106 -19.22 0.38 -12.11
N GLU A 107 -19.93 -0.42 -11.32
CA GLU A 107 -21.38 -0.67 -11.48
C GLU A 107 -22.26 0.50 -10.99
N LYS A 108 -21.69 1.40 -10.19
CA LYS A 108 -22.39 2.58 -9.64
C LYS A 108 -22.22 3.85 -10.50
N LYS A 109 -21.41 3.80 -11.56
CA LYS A 109 -21.17 4.89 -12.52
C LYS A 109 -22.13 4.77 -13.71
#